data_AF-A0A1G7EAX5-F1
#
_entry.id   AF-A0A1G7EAX5-F1
#
_cell.length_a   1.000
_cell.length_b   1.000
_cell.length_c   1.000
_cell.angle_alpha   90.00
_cell.angle_beta   90.00
_cell.angle_gamma   90.00
#
_symmetry.space_group_name_H-M   'P 1'
#
loop_
_entity.id
_entity.type
_entity.pdbx_description
1 polymer ?
#
loop_
_entity_poly.entity_id
_entity_poly.type
_entity_poly.pdbx_seq_one_letter_code
_entity_poly.pdbx_strand_id
1 'polypeptide(L)'
;MQDWLAVLTERGIKEGALFRRIRKGGHLGEALAPAAVRDIVKERCVLAGVEGGFSAHSLRAGFVTEAGRQNMPLPETMAMTGHQSVATVMGYFRAESSLGSRVSRMLDED
;
A
#
# COMPACT_ATOMS: atom_id res chain seq x y z
N MET A 1 10.43 -10.13 -1.13
CA MET A 1 11.21 -9.28 -0.21
C MET A 1 12.52 -9.95 0.19
N GLN A 2 12.49 -11.21 0.65
CA GLN A 2 13.70 -11.96 0.99
C GLN A 2 14.68 -12.05 -0.18
N ASP A 3 14.20 -12.32 -1.39
CA ASP A 3 15.05 -12.38 -2.59
C ASP A 3 15.79 -11.06 -2.86
N TRP A 4 15.13 -9.92 -2.62
CA TRP A 4 15.76 -8.61 -2.78
C TRP A 4 16.86 -8.37 -1.73
N LEU A 5 16.62 -8.76 -0.48
CA LEU A 5 17.62 -8.68 0.59
C LEU A 5 18.82 -9.58 0.30
N ALA A 6 18.59 -10.78 -0.26
CA ALA A 6 19.66 -11.68 -0.69
C ALA A 6 20.54 -11.01 -1.77
N VAL A 7 19.93 -10.41 -2.80
CA VAL A 7 20.66 -9.67 -3.85
C VAL A 7 21.49 -8.52 -3.28
N LEU A 8 20.96 -7.75 -2.33
CA LEU A 8 21.73 -6.67 -1.68
C LEU A 8 22.94 -7.24 -0.92
N THR A 9 22.73 -8.33 -0.19
CA THR A 9 23.78 -9.00 0.60
C THR A 9 24.88 -9.55 -0.30
N GLU A 10 24.53 -10.24 -1.39
CA GLU A 10 25.46 -10.77 -2.39
C GLU A 10 26.29 -9.67 -3.04
N ARG A 11 25.72 -8.47 -3.20
CA ARG A 11 26.42 -7.29 -3.72
C ARG A 11 27.14 -6.46 -2.65
N GLY A 12 27.27 -6.99 -1.43
CA GLY A 12 28.00 -6.37 -0.32
C GLY A 12 27.29 -5.16 0.31
N ILE A 13 26.02 -4.92 -0.01
CA ILE A 13 25.23 -3.82 0.55
C ILE A 13 24.55 -4.29 1.83
N LYS A 14 25.11 -3.89 2.97
CA LYS A 14 24.60 -4.25 4.30
C LYS A 14 23.87 -3.11 5.00
N GLU A 15 24.01 -1.89 4.49
CA GLU A 15 23.43 -0.68 5.07
C GLU A 15 23.07 0.37 4.01
N GLY A 16 22.35 1.41 4.44
CA GLY A 16 21.87 2.49 3.60
C GLY A 16 20.53 2.19 2.94
N ALA A 17 20.31 2.74 1.73
CA ALA A 17 19.02 2.67 1.05
C ALA A 17 18.66 1.23 0.66
N LEU A 18 17.48 0.79 1.11
CA LEU A 18 16.93 -0.54 0.82
C LEU A 18 16.45 -0.65 -0.64
N PHE A 19 15.71 0.35 -1.12
CA PHE A 19 15.30 0.41 -2.53
C PHE A 19 16.29 1.27 -3.30
N ARG A 20 16.80 0.72 -4.40
CA ARG A 20 17.86 1.32 -5.21
C ARG A 20 17.49 1.31 -6.67
N ARG A 21 18.04 2.27 -7.42
CA ARG A 21 17.93 2.27 -8.89
C ARG A 21 18.63 1.04 -9.46
N ILE A 22 18.02 0.41 -10.47
CA ILE A 22 18.66 -0.63 -11.27
C ILE A 22 19.03 -0.02 -12.62
N ARG A 23 20.32 0.02 -12.94
CA ARG A 23 20.83 0.51 -14.23
C ARG A 23 20.78 -0.59 -15.28
N LYS A 24 20.91 -0.19 -16.55
CA LYS A 24 21.08 -1.11 -17.67
C LYS A 24 22.24 -2.08 -17.36
N GLY A 25 22.03 -3.37 -17.61
CA GLY A 25 22.98 -4.43 -17.25
C GLY A 25 22.83 -4.97 -15.82
N GLY A 26 21.83 -4.51 -15.04
CA GLY A 26 21.52 -5.08 -13.73
C GLY A 26 22.37 -4.54 -12.57
N HIS A 27 23.09 -3.44 -12.77
CA HIS A 27 23.89 -2.82 -11.71
C HIS A 27 23.01 -1.99 -10.76
N LEU A 28 23.21 -2.17 -9.46
CA LEU A 28 22.53 -1.38 -8.43
C LEU A 28 23.18 0.00 -8.28
N GLY A 29 22.35 1.02 -8.12
CA GLY A 29 22.76 2.41 -7.98
C GLY A 29 22.41 3.03 -6.64
N GLU A 30 22.18 4.34 -6.70
CA GLU A 30 21.74 5.20 -5.62
C GLU A 30 20.35 4.82 -5.10
N ALA A 31 19.94 5.49 -4.02
CA ALA A 31 18.60 5.37 -3.47
C ALA A 31 17.53 5.65 -4.54
N LEU A 32 16.45 4.87 -4.51
CA LEU A 32 15.34 5.05 -5.43
C LEU A 32 14.74 6.46 -5.27
N ALA A 33 14.58 7.17 -6.38
CA ALA A 33 13.96 8.50 -6.35
C ALA A 33 12.47 8.40 -5.95
N PRO A 34 11.92 9.32 -5.16
CA PRO A 34 10.51 9.29 -4.75
C PRO A 34 9.52 9.23 -5.93
N ALA A 35 9.82 9.97 -7.01
CA ALA A 35 9.00 9.96 -8.22
C ALA A 35 8.97 8.59 -8.92
N ALA A 36 10.04 7.79 -8.80
CA ALA A 36 10.11 6.48 -9.42
C ALA A 36 9.09 5.51 -8.79
N VAL A 37 8.75 5.65 -7.51
CA VAL A 37 7.70 4.83 -6.87
C VAL A 37 6.35 5.05 -7.55
N ARG A 38 5.99 6.31 -7.83
CA ARG A 38 4.76 6.64 -8.58
C ARG A 38 4.78 6.01 -9.97
N ASP A 39 5.90 6.12 -10.67
CA ASP A 39 6.02 5.63 -12.04
C ASP A 39 5.94 4.10 -12.10
N ILE A 40 6.58 3.40 -11.16
CA ILE A 40 6.44 1.94 -10.97
C ILE A 40 4.98 1.57 -10.75
N VAL A 41 4.26 2.25 -9.85
CA VAL A 41 2.86 1.93 -9.57
C VAL A 41 2.00 2.09 -10.83
N LYS A 42 2.16 3.19 -11.56
CA LYS A 42 1.41 3.43 -12.80
C LYS A 42 1.69 2.35 -13.85
N GLU A 43 2.95 1.99 -14.06
CA GLU A 43 3.33 0.93 -15.00
C GLU A 43 2.72 -0.43 -14.59
N ARG A 44 2.74 -0.75 -13.29
CA ARG A 44 2.11 -1.98 -12.78
C ARG A 44 0.59 -1.99 -12.95
N CYS A 45 -0.08 -0.86 -12.76
CA CYS A 45 -1.52 -0.74 -13.03
C CYS A 45 -1.83 -1.03 -14.51
N VAL A 46 -1.05 -0.47 -15.45
CA VAL A 46 -1.21 -0.73 -16.88
C VAL A 46 -1.00 -2.22 -17.19
N LEU A 47 0.05 -2.83 -16.67
CA LEU A 47 0.34 -4.26 -16.86
C LEU A 47 -0.75 -5.18 -16.28
N ALA A 48 -1.40 -4.74 -15.19
CA ALA A 48 -2.48 -5.47 -14.56
C ALA A 48 -3.86 -5.20 -15.19
N GLY A 49 -3.96 -4.35 -16.22
CA GLY A 49 -5.24 -3.96 -16.82
C GLY A 49 -6.14 -3.13 -15.89
N VAL A 50 -5.55 -2.45 -14.91
CA VAL A 50 -6.29 -1.62 -13.94
C VAL A 50 -6.42 -0.20 -14.49
N GLU A 51 -7.64 0.18 -14.85
CA GLU A 51 -7.95 1.49 -15.41
C GLU A 51 -8.15 2.56 -14.33
N GLY A 52 -7.62 3.76 -14.56
CA GLY A 52 -7.81 4.91 -13.68
C GLY A 52 -6.55 5.73 -13.38
N GLY A 53 -6.73 6.82 -12.63
CA GLY A 53 -5.65 7.74 -12.24
C GLY A 53 -4.89 7.30 -10.99
N PHE A 54 -4.04 6.28 -11.11
CA PHE A 54 -3.28 5.76 -9.95
C PHE A 54 -2.00 6.54 -9.65
N SER A 55 -1.65 6.54 -8.36
CA SER A 55 -0.43 7.11 -7.82
C SER A 55 0.15 6.20 -6.73
N ALA A 56 1.35 6.51 -6.24
CA ALA A 56 1.91 5.84 -5.07
C ALA A 56 0.99 5.92 -3.84
N HIS A 57 0.27 7.04 -3.65
CA HIS A 57 -0.65 7.22 -2.53
C HIS A 57 -1.89 6.31 -2.64
N SER A 58 -2.29 5.94 -3.86
CA SER A 58 -3.44 5.06 -4.09
C SER A 58 -3.25 3.69 -3.43
N LEU A 59 -2.02 3.18 -3.31
CA LEU A 59 -1.75 1.93 -2.60
C LEU A 59 -2.10 2.03 -1.11
N ARG A 60 -1.77 3.17 -0.48
CA ARG A 60 -2.11 3.43 0.92
C ARG A 60 -3.61 3.56 1.11
N ALA A 61 -4.28 4.32 0.25
CA ALA A 61 -5.74 4.47 0.27
C ALA A 61 -6.45 3.12 0.11
N GLY A 62 -6.02 2.30 -0.86
CA GLY A 62 -6.54 0.96 -1.08
C GLY A 62 -6.34 0.04 0.12
N PHE A 63 -5.17 0.09 0.76
CA PHE A 63 -4.91 -0.67 1.98
C PHE A 63 -5.85 -0.30 3.14
N VAL A 64 -6.06 1.00 3.38
CA VAL A 64 -7.01 1.46 4.42
C VAL A 64 -8.44 1.04 4.10
N THR A 65 -8.81 1.13 2.83
CA THR A 65 -10.14 0.72 2.34
C THR A 65 -10.36 -0.77 2.58
N GLU A 66 -9.41 -1.62 2.19
CA GLU A 66 -9.46 -3.06 2.42
C GLU A 66 -9.49 -3.42 3.92
N ALA A 67 -8.71 -2.71 4.76
CA ALA A 67 -8.77 -2.90 6.21
C ALA A 67 -10.18 -2.60 6.76
N GLY A 68 -10.85 -1.56 6.26
CA GLY A 68 -12.24 -1.27 6.57
C GLY A 68 -13.20 -2.36 6.11
N ARG A 69 -13.04 -2.85 4.87
CA ARG A 69 -13.82 -3.97 4.31
C ARG A 69 -13.72 -5.24 5.15
N GLN A 70 -12.52 -5.51 5.66
CA GLN A 70 -12.22 -6.66 6.51
C GLN A 70 -12.59 -6.43 7.98
N ASN A 71 -13.16 -5.27 8.33
CA ASN A 71 -13.49 -4.86 9.70
C ASN A 71 -12.28 -4.94 10.66
N MET A 72 -11.09 -4.62 10.15
CA MET A 72 -9.89 -4.54 11.00
C MET A 72 -10.03 -3.42 12.02
N PRO A 73 -9.49 -3.58 13.25
CA PRO A 73 -9.56 -2.55 14.26
C PRO A 73 -8.99 -1.22 13.76
N LEU A 74 -9.76 -0.15 13.92
CA LEU A 74 -9.36 1.19 13.48
C LEU A 74 -8.03 1.64 14.11
N PRO A 75 -7.77 1.46 15.42
CA PRO A 75 -6.50 1.84 16.03
C PRO A 75 -5.29 1.10 15.41
N GLU A 76 -5.44 -0.19 15.11
CA GLU A 76 -4.38 -0.99 14.48
C GLU A 76 -4.12 -0.54 13.04
N THR A 77 -5.19 -0.29 12.28
CA THR A 77 -5.12 0.26 10.92
C THR A 77 -4.42 1.62 10.93
N MET A 78 -4.75 2.49 11.87
CA MET A 78 -4.12 3.79 12.05
C MET A 78 -2.65 3.66 12.45
N ALA A 79 -2.29 2.77 13.37
CA ALA A 79 -0.91 2.55 13.78
C ALA A 79 -0.03 2.03 12.64
N MET A 80 -0.51 1.03 11.90
CA MET A 80 0.22 0.43 10.77
C MET A 80 0.41 1.41 9.62
N THR A 81 -0.58 2.27 9.37
CA THR A 81 -0.47 3.29 8.34
C THR A 81 0.20 4.58 8.85
N GLY A 82 0.20 4.86 10.14
CA GLY A 82 0.68 6.13 10.71
C GLY A 82 -0.29 7.31 10.51
N HIS A 83 -1.59 7.05 10.36
CA HIS A 83 -2.59 8.12 10.39
C HIS A 83 -2.79 8.61 11.82
N GLN A 84 -2.76 9.93 12.01
CA GLN A 84 -3.04 10.55 13.32
C GLN A 84 -4.48 11.04 13.47
N SER A 85 -5.16 11.28 12.34
CA SER A 85 -6.54 11.77 12.31
C SER A 85 -7.51 10.62 12.07
N VAL A 86 -8.39 10.39 13.05
CA VAL A 86 -9.52 9.46 12.91
C VAL A 86 -10.43 9.89 11.76
N ALA A 87 -10.71 11.19 11.63
CA ALA A 87 -11.59 11.71 10.60
C ALA A 87 -11.11 11.37 9.17
N THR A 88 -9.80 11.43 8.94
CA THR A 88 -9.20 11.07 7.64
C THR A 88 -9.42 9.60 7.31
N VAL A 89 -9.27 8.70 8.29
CA VAL A 89 -9.41 7.25 8.08
C VAL A 89 -10.88 6.85 7.94
N MET A 90 -11.77 7.47 8.71
CA MET A 90 -13.22 7.21 8.64
C MET A 90 -13.82 7.49 7.26
N GLY A 91 -13.23 8.41 6.48
CA GLY A 91 -13.65 8.65 5.10
C GLY A 91 -13.59 7.38 4.22
N TYR A 92 -12.54 6.57 4.39
CA TYR A 92 -12.36 5.31 3.65
C TYR A 92 -13.32 4.22 4.13
N PHE A 93 -13.55 4.13 5.45
CA PHE A 93 -14.45 3.13 6.02
C PHE A 93 -15.90 3.36 5.59
N ARG A 94 -16.35 4.63 5.48
CA ARG A 94 -17.72 4.98 5.10
C ARG A 94 -18.05 4.68 3.63
N ALA A 95 -17.05 4.68 2.74
CA ALA A 95 -17.26 4.38 1.33
C ALA A 95 -17.70 2.92 1.09
N GLU A 96 -17.37 2.00 2.01
CA GLU A 96 -17.64 0.57 1.83
C GLU A 96 -18.49 -0.08 2.93
N SER A 97 -18.64 0.54 4.10
CA SER A 97 -19.28 -0.11 5.26
C SER A 97 -20.81 -0.25 5.19
N SER A 98 -21.49 0.33 4.20
CA SER A 98 -22.95 0.38 4.21
C SER A 98 -23.67 -0.90 3.74
N LEU A 99 -23.02 -1.78 2.97
CA LEU A 99 -23.74 -2.89 2.29
C LEU A 99 -23.50 -4.29 2.89
N GLY A 100 -22.51 -4.46 3.78
CA GLY A 100 -22.17 -5.78 4.36
C GLY A 100 -21.90 -5.78 5.87
N SER A 101 -22.03 -4.64 6.53
CA SER A 101 -21.70 -4.50 7.95
C SER A 101 -22.58 -5.41 8.83
N ARG A 102 -21.98 -5.97 9.89
CA ARG A 102 -22.74 -6.65 10.95
C ARG A 102 -23.72 -5.70 11.64
N VAL A 103 -23.40 -4.41 11.70
CA VAL A 103 -24.27 -3.39 12.29
C VAL A 103 -25.53 -3.18 11.47
N SER A 104 -25.43 -3.17 10.13
CA SER A 104 -26.61 -3.01 9.26
C SER A 104 -27.55 -4.21 9.28
N ARG A 105 -27.05 -5.37 9.76
CA ARG A 105 -27.80 -6.62 9.89
C ARG A 105 -28.02 -7.03 11.35
N MET A 106 -27.86 -6.07 12.29
CA MET A 106 -27.94 -6.36 13.72
C MET A 106 -29.37 -6.68 14.17
N LEU A 107 -30.36 -6.23 13.40
CA LEU A 107 -31.78 -6.50 13.61
C LEU A 107 -32.34 -7.49 12.58
N ASP A 108 -31.47 -8.03 11.71
CA ASP A 108 -31.83 -9.15 10.85
C ASP A 108 -31.80 -10.39 11.75
N GLU A 109 -32.85 -10.56 12.56
CA GLU A 109 -33.14 -11.82 13.24
C GLU A 109 -33.62 -12.86 12.22
N ASP A 110 -33.30 -14.13 12.46
CA ASP A 110 -33.92 -15.28 11.76
C ASP A 110 -35.45 -15.30 11.94
#